data_AF-A0A4V2XQ20-F1
#
_entry.id   AF-A0A4V2XQ20-F1
#
_cell.length_a   1.000
_cell.length_b   1.000
_cell.length_c   1.000
_cell.angle_alpha   90.00
_cell.angle_beta   90.00
_cell.angle_gamma   90.00
#
_symmetry.space_group_name_H-M   'P 1'
#
loop_
_entity.id
_entity.type
_entity.pdbx_description
1 polymer ?
#
loop_
_entity_poly.entity_id
_entity_poly.type
_entity_poly.pdbx_seq_one_letter_code
_entity_poly.pdbx_strand_id
1 'polypeptide(L)'
;MDLGSVTAGGDHRSQRITANSPPTRTNDHVLVPGLYKTQVRLSSSMFRSAGASGDLFTGGHVIIGSTLARTAYEFTGPVVDTASIRLTPVEDGFGDVRAFEESRYRAGTVTRKMAYGLHGDGTLSRRTANNGGWGWVVTGAAPGFASVKSMALISKTRTYDTFLANTRGGALSTIHIPTKSPMKPVVKPVRTRTWQGFEYLLAQKCGNYGTLLLGVDKDSQSAYLYYVGHANGTATVIQSVGKVPGTFNDPVYFRFAPILDPHVGE
;
A
#
# COMPACT_ATOMS: atom_id res chain seq x y z
N MET A 1 10.60 7.36 -3.57
CA MET A 1 9.65 6.57 -2.78
C MET A 1 10.27 6.21 -1.45
N ASP A 2 9.54 6.40 -0.36
CA ASP A 2 9.93 5.86 0.96
C ASP A 2 9.34 4.46 1.10
N LEU A 3 10.18 3.46 0.88
CA LEU A 3 9.83 2.05 0.97
C LEU A 3 10.03 1.60 2.41
N GLY A 4 9.08 0.84 2.93
CA GLY A 4 9.27 0.11 4.16
C GLY A 4 8.98 -1.36 3.98
N SER A 5 9.48 -2.15 4.92
CA SER A 5 9.24 -3.57 4.98
C SER A 5 9.15 -4.07 6.42
N VAL A 6 8.48 -5.21 6.57
CA VAL A 6 8.57 -6.01 7.79
C VAL A 6 9.48 -7.18 7.49
N THR A 7 10.61 -7.26 8.20
CA THR A 7 11.59 -8.35 8.03
C THR A 7 11.05 -9.67 8.58
N ALA A 8 11.72 -10.79 8.29
CA ALA A 8 11.40 -12.07 8.91
C ALA A 8 11.61 -12.08 10.44
N GLY A 9 12.49 -11.22 10.96
CA GLY A 9 12.67 -11.00 12.40
C GLY A 9 11.59 -10.11 13.03
N GLY A 10 10.64 -9.61 12.24
CA GLY A 10 9.60 -8.70 12.70
C GLY A 10 10.06 -7.26 12.89
N ASP A 11 11.20 -6.88 12.29
CA ASP A 11 11.68 -5.50 12.31
C ASP A 11 10.88 -4.65 11.35
N HIS A 12 10.68 -3.40 11.71
CA HIS A 12 10.24 -2.37 10.78
C HIS A 12 11.48 -1.76 10.13
N ARG A 13 11.63 -1.88 8.81
CA ARG A 13 12.77 -1.36 8.04
C ARG A 13 12.35 -0.20 7.17
N SER A 14 13.24 0.76 6.95
CA SER A 14 13.04 1.90 6.06
C SER A 14 14.12 1.94 4.98
N GLN A 15 13.72 2.33 3.77
CA GLN A 15 14.58 2.45 2.60
C GLN A 15 14.09 3.62 1.74
N ARG A 16 15.01 4.32 1.07
CA ARG A 16 14.69 5.34 0.08
C ARG A 16 15.01 4.81 -1.31
N ILE A 17 13.99 4.71 -2.16
CA ILE A 17 14.16 4.41 -3.58
C ILE A 17 14.05 5.69 -4.39
N THR A 18 15.09 6.05 -5.13
CA THR A 18 15.12 7.25 -5.97
C THR A 18 15.08 6.86 -7.44
N ALA A 19 14.24 7.56 -8.21
CA ALA A 19 14.02 7.32 -9.62
C ALA A 19 15.03 8.08 -10.49
N ASN A 20 16.33 7.83 -10.28
CA ASN A 20 17.39 8.20 -11.21
C ASN A 20 17.63 7.07 -12.23
N SER A 21 18.49 7.30 -13.22
CA SER A 21 18.89 6.28 -14.19
C SER A 21 20.39 6.00 -14.05
N PRO A 22 20.80 4.85 -13.44
CA PRO A 22 19.95 3.80 -12.87
C PRO A 22 19.30 4.19 -11.53
N PRO A 23 18.21 3.52 -11.11
CA PRO A 23 17.61 3.75 -9.79
C PRO A 23 18.59 3.51 -8.65
N THR A 24 18.41 4.24 -7.55
CA THR A 24 19.24 4.09 -6.35
C THR A 24 18.41 3.69 -5.14
N ARG A 25 19.03 2.94 -4.22
CA ARG A 25 18.51 2.56 -2.91
C ARG A 25 19.45 3.12 -1.86
N THR A 26 18.94 4.00 -1.01
CA THR A 26 19.69 4.66 0.08
C THR A 26 18.89 4.60 1.38
N ASN A 27 19.47 5.11 2.47
CA ASN A 27 18.82 5.17 3.79
C ASN A 27 18.22 3.84 4.22
N ASP A 28 18.92 2.74 3.92
CA ASP A 28 18.48 1.39 4.19
C ASP A 28 18.90 0.97 5.60
N HIS A 29 17.96 0.96 6.53
CA HIS A 29 18.21 0.66 7.94
C HIS A 29 16.98 0.12 8.66
N VAL A 30 17.21 -0.60 9.75
CA VAL A 30 16.16 -0.98 10.69
C VAL A 30 15.71 0.25 11.45
N LEU A 31 14.41 0.53 11.40
CA LEU A 31 13.76 1.66 12.03
C LEU A 31 13.29 1.30 13.45
N VAL A 32 12.63 0.14 13.58
CA VAL A 32 12.17 -0.39 14.87
C VAL A 32 12.52 -1.88 14.93
N PRO A 33 13.53 -2.28 15.73
CA PRO A 33 13.91 -3.69 15.83
C PRO A 33 12.85 -4.49 16.60
N GLY A 34 12.53 -5.68 16.11
CA GLY A 34 11.65 -6.65 16.77
C GLY A 34 10.27 -6.11 17.14
N LEU A 35 9.74 -5.18 16.33
CA LEU A 35 8.44 -4.53 16.51
C LEU A 35 7.31 -5.56 16.59
N TYR A 36 7.38 -6.59 15.74
CA TYR A 36 6.41 -7.68 15.71
C TYR A 36 7.05 -8.97 16.22
N LYS A 37 6.47 -9.58 17.26
CA LYS A 37 6.91 -10.89 17.76
C LYS A 37 6.38 -12.06 16.93
N THR A 38 5.29 -11.82 16.19
CA THR A 38 4.67 -12.78 15.29
C THR A 38 4.75 -12.23 13.87
N GLN A 39 4.98 -13.11 12.90
CA GLN A 39 5.14 -12.73 11.49
C GLN A 39 3.92 -11.97 10.98
N VAL A 40 4.16 -10.75 10.50
CA VAL A 40 3.17 -9.97 9.74
C VAL A 40 3.01 -10.62 8.37
N ARG A 41 1.75 -10.81 7.93
CA ARG A 41 1.40 -11.36 6.62
C ARG A 41 1.19 -10.26 5.57
N LEU A 42 0.54 -9.17 5.95
CA LEU A 42 0.21 -8.04 5.09
C LEU A 42 0.29 -6.73 5.88
N SER A 43 0.54 -5.63 5.17
CA SER A 43 0.54 -4.28 5.73
C SER A 43 -0.19 -3.34 4.77
N SER A 44 -0.92 -2.37 5.30
CA SER A 44 -1.28 -1.18 4.53
C SER A 44 -0.07 -0.25 4.39
N SER A 45 -0.23 0.83 3.63
CA SER A 45 0.67 1.98 3.72
C SER A 45 0.82 2.45 5.18
N MET A 46 2.04 2.76 5.60
CA MET A 46 2.32 3.35 6.91
C MET A 46 2.26 4.87 6.80
N PHE A 47 1.48 5.52 7.64
CA PHE A 47 1.27 6.96 7.55
C PHE A 47 2.13 7.71 8.57
N ARG A 48 2.88 8.70 8.09
CA ARG A 48 3.73 9.60 8.89
C ARG A 48 3.06 10.97 9.07
N SER A 49 3.13 11.51 10.28
CA SER A 49 2.73 12.89 10.59
C SER A 49 3.58 13.51 11.68
N ALA A 50 3.65 14.84 11.71
CA ALA A 50 4.04 15.54 12.93
C ALA A 50 2.96 15.35 14.01
N GLY A 51 3.39 14.91 15.18
CA GLY A 51 2.65 14.89 16.44
C GLY A 51 2.60 16.28 17.07
N ALA A 52 1.88 16.41 18.19
CA ALA A 52 1.58 17.69 18.81
C ALA A 52 2.82 18.46 19.30
N SER A 53 3.91 17.75 19.62
CA SER A 53 5.20 18.27 20.07
C SER A 53 6.22 18.49 18.93
N GLY A 54 5.84 18.23 17.66
CA GLY A 54 6.78 18.16 16.53
C GLY A 54 7.40 16.78 16.33
N ASP A 55 7.16 15.84 17.24
CA ASP A 55 7.59 14.44 17.17
C ASP A 55 6.95 13.70 15.99
N LEU A 56 7.66 12.84 15.28
CA LEU A 56 7.08 12.13 14.14
C LEU A 56 6.23 10.96 14.66
N PHE A 57 4.94 10.91 14.32
CA PHE A 57 4.09 9.73 14.52
C PHE A 57 4.12 8.86 13.25
N THR A 58 4.28 7.55 13.40
CA THR A 58 4.06 6.57 12.34
C THR A 58 2.98 5.58 12.75
N GLY A 59 2.02 5.32 11.86
CA GLY A 59 1.05 4.26 12.10
C GLY A 59 0.24 3.82 10.90
N GLY A 60 -0.30 2.62 10.99
CA GLY A 60 -1.06 1.95 9.93
C GLY A 60 -1.74 0.70 10.47
N HIS A 61 -2.08 -0.23 9.60
CA HIS A 61 -2.60 -1.53 10.00
C HIS A 61 -1.81 -2.66 9.35
N VAL A 62 -1.67 -3.74 10.11
CA VAL A 62 -1.02 -4.97 9.69
C VAL A 62 -1.97 -6.13 9.92
N ILE A 63 -1.81 -7.20 9.15
CA ILE A 63 -2.52 -8.46 9.38
C ILE A 63 -1.51 -9.46 9.92
N ILE A 64 -1.76 -9.97 11.13
CA ILE A 64 -0.98 -10.99 11.82
C ILE A 64 -1.89 -12.19 12.01
N GLY A 65 -1.52 -13.36 11.47
CA GLY A 65 -2.40 -14.53 11.46
C GLY A 65 -3.70 -14.25 10.69
N SER A 66 -4.82 -14.16 11.41
CA SER A 66 -6.15 -13.80 10.88
C SER A 66 -6.69 -12.48 11.44
N THR A 67 -5.87 -11.72 12.16
CA THR A 67 -6.28 -10.53 12.90
C THR A 67 -5.71 -9.28 12.26
N LEU A 68 -6.58 -8.31 11.97
CA LEU A 68 -6.18 -6.95 11.66
C LEU A 68 -5.77 -6.25 12.96
N ALA A 69 -4.57 -5.72 13.01
CA ALA A 69 -4.05 -4.97 14.13
C ALA A 69 -3.61 -3.57 13.69
N ARG A 70 -3.89 -2.57 14.53
CA ARG A 70 -3.34 -1.23 14.38
C ARG A 70 -1.94 -1.21 14.98
N THR A 71 -1.00 -0.67 14.22
CA THR A 71 0.40 -0.47 14.66
C THR A 71 0.71 1.02 14.68
N ALA A 72 1.35 1.48 15.74
CA ALA A 72 1.75 2.87 15.89
C ALA A 72 2.99 3.02 16.77
N TYR A 73 3.79 4.05 16.50
CA TYR A 73 4.92 4.47 17.31
C TYR A 73 5.31 5.91 16.96
N GLU A 74 6.02 6.56 17.87
CA GLU A 74 6.45 7.96 17.79
C GLU A 74 7.98 8.04 17.81
N PHE A 75 8.50 9.17 17.36
CA PHE A 75 9.92 9.49 17.37
C PHE A 75 10.16 10.72 18.25
N THR A 76 11.16 10.63 19.13
CA THR A 76 11.74 11.80 19.80
C THR A 76 13.02 12.17 19.06
N GLY A 77 12.95 13.20 18.21
CA GLY A 77 14.03 13.53 17.27
C GLY A 77 14.25 12.39 16.25
N PRO A 78 15.49 11.90 16.03
CA PRO A 78 15.75 10.80 15.09
C PRO A 78 15.52 9.40 15.68
N VAL A 79 15.19 9.30 16.98
CA VAL A 79 15.10 8.03 17.71
C VAL A 79 13.64 7.67 17.96
N VAL A 80 13.30 6.40 17.82
CA VAL A 80 11.98 5.88 18.15
C VAL A 80 11.80 5.89 19.66
N ASP A 81 10.69 6.45 20.15
CA ASP A 81 10.28 6.28 21.53
C ASP A 81 9.69 4.87 21.68
N THR A 82 10.46 3.96 22.27
CA THR A 82 10.02 2.57 22.48
C THR A 82 8.79 2.47 23.39
N ALA A 83 8.58 3.43 24.29
CA ALA A 83 7.42 3.45 25.18
C ALA A 83 6.13 3.86 24.45
N SER A 84 6.23 4.46 23.26
CA SER A 84 5.09 4.82 22.39
C SER A 84 4.59 3.67 21.51
N ILE A 85 5.33 2.55 21.44
CA ILE A 85 4.97 1.43 20.56
C ILE A 85 3.62 0.85 20.99
N ARG A 86 2.67 0.81 20.06
CA ARG A 86 1.35 0.21 20.24
C ARG A 86 1.07 -0.77 19.11
N LEU A 87 0.67 -1.97 19.50
CA LEU A 87 0.08 -2.97 18.61
C LEU A 87 -1.25 -3.39 19.21
N THR A 88 -2.34 -2.94 18.61
CA THR A 88 -3.69 -3.12 19.15
C THR A 88 -4.51 -3.93 18.17
N PRO A 89 -4.98 -5.15 18.53
CA PRO A 89 -5.95 -5.89 17.73
C PRO A 89 -7.19 -5.04 17.46
N VAL A 90 -7.71 -5.09 16.23
CA VAL A 90 -8.90 -4.33 15.81
C VAL A 90 -10.05 -5.27 15.51
N GLU A 91 -9.82 -6.28 14.67
CA GLU A 91 -10.87 -7.18 14.18
C GLU A 91 -10.24 -8.49 13.68
N ASP A 92 -10.93 -9.61 13.88
CA ASP A 92 -10.58 -10.91 13.31
C ASP A 92 -11.21 -11.12 11.91
N GLY A 93 -11.02 -12.29 11.31
CA GLY A 93 -11.62 -12.62 10.02
C GLY A 93 -10.85 -12.12 8.79
N PHE A 94 -9.56 -11.79 8.96
CA PHE A 94 -8.65 -11.40 7.87
C PHE A 94 -7.77 -12.56 7.37
N GLY A 95 -8.07 -13.79 7.78
CA GLY A 95 -7.23 -14.97 7.47
C GLY A 95 -7.11 -15.30 5.99
N ASP A 96 -8.14 -14.98 5.20
CA ASP A 96 -8.24 -15.21 3.76
C ASP A 96 -7.87 -13.99 2.91
N VAL A 97 -7.59 -12.83 3.54
CA VAL A 97 -7.14 -11.63 2.84
C VAL A 97 -5.71 -11.85 2.34
N ARG A 98 -5.49 -11.57 1.06
CA ARG A 98 -4.20 -11.74 0.37
C ARG A 98 -3.59 -10.45 -0.15
N ALA A 99 -4.36 -9.36 -0.22
CA ALA A 99 -3.85 -8.01 -0.45
C ALA A 99 -4.69 -7.02 0.36
N PHE A 100 -4.04 -6.01 0.94
CA PHE A 100 -4.67 -5.05 1.83
C PHE A 100 -4.07 -3.67 1.64
N GLU A 101 -4.92 -2.63 1.55
CA GLU A 101 -4.45 -1.25 1.40
C GLU A 101 -5.46 -0.26 2.02
N GLU A 102 -4.94 0.86 2.54
CA GLU A 102 -5.74 1.96 3.07
C GLU A 102 -5.74 3.17 2.13
N SER A 103 -6.93 3.69 1.84
CA SER A 103 -7.10 5.00 1.18
C SER A 103 -7.52 6.05 2.22
N ARG A 104 -6.65 7.06 2.41
CA ARG A 104 -6.92 8.25 3.24
C ARG A 104 -7.03 9.48 2.36
N TYR A 105 -8.25 9.97 2.14
CA TYR A 105 -8.54 11.15 1.32
C TYR A 105 -8.93 12.34 2.21
N ARG A 106 -8.41 13.52 1.89
CA ARG A 106 -8.82 14.80 2.48
C ARG A 106 -8.78 15.89 1.42
N ALA A 107 -9.89 16.64 1.30
CA ALA A 107 -9.96 17.86 0.50
C ALA A 107 -10.90 18.86 1.18
N GLY A 108 -10.34 19.98 1.65
CA GLY A 108 -11.05 20.91 2.53
C GLY A 108 -11.55 20.22 3.80
N THR A 109 -12.84 20.34 4.09
CA THR A 109 -13.53 19.71 5.23
C THR A 109 -13.90 18.25 4.99
N VAL A 110 -13.83 17.77 3.74
CA VAL A 110 -14.21 16.40 3.40
C VAL A 110 -13.04 15.47 3.68
N THR A 111 -13.23 14.53 4.59
CA THR A 111 -12.29 13.45 4.91
C THR A 111 -12.92 12.09 4.63
N ARG A 112 -12.10 11.12 4.22
CA ARG A 112 -12.52 9.73 3.99
C ARG A 112 -11.37 8.80 4.32
N LYS A 113 -11.67 7.76 5.09
CA LYS A 113 -10.74 6.66 5.39
C LYS A 113 -11.41 5.35 5.03
N MET A 114 -10.85 4.66 4.04
CA MET A 114 -11.31 3.37 3.55
C MET A 114 -10.17 2.36 3.59
N ALA A 115 -10.52 1.10 3.77
CA ALA A 115 -9.61 -0.04 3.65
C ALA A 115 -10.18 -1.02 2.64
N TYR A 116 -9.30 -1.59 1.83
CA TYR A 116 -9.63 -2.55 0.79
C TYR A 116 -8.94 -3.87 1.08
N GLY A 117 -9.70 -4.96 1.05
CA GLY A 117 -9.19 -6.32 1.22
C GLY A 117 -9.53 -7.17 -0.01
N LEU A 118 -8.52 -7.72 -0.66
CA LEU A 118 -8.72 -8.75 -1.67
C LEU A 118 -8.67 -10.11 -0.98
N HIS A 119 -9.78 -10.85 -1.07
CA HIS A 119 -9.95 -12.16 -0.47
C HIS A 119 -9.47 -13.28 -1.40
N GLY A 120 -9.21 -14.46 -0.82
CA GLY A 120 -8.72 -15.63 -1.54
C GLY A 120 -9.66 -16.13 -2.64
N ASP A 121 -10.96 -15.97 -2.45
CA ASP A 121 -12.04 -16.30 -3.38
C ASP A 121 -12.15 -15.31 -4.56
N GLY A 122 -11.42 -14.19 -4.52
CA GLY A 122 -11.51 -13.12 -5.52
C GLY A 122 -12.55 -12.06 -5.22
N THR A 123 -13.10 -12.00 -4.02
CA THR A 123 -13.94 -10.90 -3.56
C THR A 123 -13.08 -9.73 -3.13
N LEU A 124 -13.36 -8.53 -3.67
CA LEU A 124 -12.77 -7.28 -3.22
C LEU A 124 -13.74 -6.60 -2.25
N SER A 125 -13.37 -6.51 -0.98
CA SER A 125 -14.16 -5.86 0.06
C SER A 125 -13.70 -4.42 0.30
N ARG A 126 -14.64 -3.55 0.64
CA ARG A 126 -14.41 -2.18 1.10
C ARG A 126 -14.92 -2.04 2.51
N ARG A 127 -14.06 -1.53 3.39
CA ARG A 127 -14.39 -1.10 4.75
C ARG A 127 -14.25 0.40 4.88
N THR A 128 -15.12 1.03 5.65
CA THR A 128 -15.00 2.44 6.05
C THR A 128 -14.74 2.52 7.53
N ALA A 129 -13.93 3.48 7.96
CA ALA A 129 -13.75 3.74 9.38
C ALA A 129 -15.10 4.08 10.03
N ASN A 130 -15.40 3.51 11.20
CA ASN A 130 -16.60 3.82 11.97
C ASN A 130 -16.53 5.23 12.58
N ASN A 131 -17.65 5.69 13.16
CA ASN A 131 -17.66 6.90 13.98
C ASN A 131 -16.70 6.70 15.17
N GLY A 132 -15.68 7.54 15.26
CA GLY A 132 -14.56 7.40 16.21
C GLY A 132 -13.23 7.03 15.55
N GLY A 133 -13.24 6.47 14.33
CA GLY A 133 -12.02 6.24 13.53
C GLY A 133 -11.16 5.04 13.94
N TRP A 134 -11.62 4.28 14.93
CA TRP A 134 -10.90 3.16 15.56
C TRP A 134 -11.30 1.77 15.05
N GLY A 135 -12.52 1.62 14.54
CA GLY A 135 -13.02 0.36 13.98
C GLY A 135 -13.38 0.48 12.51
N TRP A 136 -13.66 -0.65 11.87
CA TRP A 136 -13.99 -0.75 10.46
C TRP A 136 -15.38 -1.35 10.27
N VAL A 137 -16.13 -0.83 9.30
CA VAL A 137 -17.44 -1.37 8.90
C VAL A 137 -17.38 -1.77 7.44
N VAL A 138 -17.81 -2.99 7.12
CA VAL A 138 -17.94 -3.44 5.72
C VAL A 138 -19.04 -2.63 5.04
N THR A 139 -18.70 -1.97 3.93
CA THR A 139 -19.62 -1.09 3.18
C THR A 139 -19.70 -1.43 1.70
N GLY A 140 -19.02 -2.48 1.26
CA GLY A 140 -19.08 -2.94 -0.12
C GLY A 140 -18.29 -4.21 -0.31
N ALA A 141 -18.74 -5.02 -1.27
CA ALA A 141 -18.04 -6.19 -1.76
C ALA A 141 -18.31 -6.32 -3.25
N ALA A 142 -17.32 -6.77 -4.00
CA ALA A 142 -17.45 -7.05 -5.43
C ALA A 142 -16.66 -8.33 -5.77
N PRO A 143 -17.31 -9.38 -6.31
CA PRO A 143 -16.62 -10.57 -6.79
C PRO A 143 -15.91 -10.30 -8.13
N GLY A 144 -15.16 -11.29 -8.63
CA GLY A 144 -14.56 -11.27 -9.97
C GLY A 144 -13.07 -10.92 -10.04
N PHE A 145 -12.40 -10.82 -8.89
CA PHE A 145 -10.97 -10.47 -8.79
C PHE A 145 -10.07 -11.67 -8.45
N ALA A 146 -10.55 -12.89 -8.69
CA ALA A 146 -9.82 -14.13 -8.34
C ALA A 146 -8.44 -14.22 -9.02
N SER A 147 -8.29 -13.64 -10.21
CA SER A 147 -7.03 -13.61 -10.96
C SER A 147 -6.02 -12.56 -10.46
N VAL A 148 -6.45 -11.57 -9.67
CA VAL A 148 -5.58 -10.49 -9.18
C VAL A 148 -4.53 -11.07 -8.21
N LYS A 149 -3.26 -10.75 -8.44
CA LYS A 149 -2.13 -11.18 -7.62
C LYS A 149 -1.79 -10.14 -6.56
N SER A 150 -1.63 -8.88 -6.97
CA SER A 150 -1.38 -7.75 -6.09
C SER A 150 -2.04 -6.47 -6.63
N MET A 151 -2.14 -5.44 -5.78
CA MET A 151 -2.76 -4.16 -6.14
C MET A 151 -2.08 -3.00 -5.41
N ALA A 152 -2.02 -1.83 -6.05
CA ALA A 152 -1.46 -0.59 -5.51
C ALA A 152 -2.44 0.57 -5.72
N LEU A 153 -2.69 1.38 -4.68
CA LEU A 153 -3.52 2.58 -4.81
C LEU A 153 -2.76 3.67 -5.59
N ILE A 154 -3.29 4.07 -6.74
CA ILE A 154 -2.67 5.08 -7.63
C ILE A 154 -3.42 6.41 -7.64
N SER A 155 -4.72 6.40 -7.33
CA SER A 155 -5.54 7.61 -7.29
C SER A 155 -6.64 7.49 -6.25
N LYS A 156 -6.98 8.62 -5.63
CA LYS A 156 -8.10 8.75 -4.70
C LYS A 156 -8.77 10.11 -4.87
N THR A 157 -10.09 10.10 -4.90
CA THR A 157 -10.91 11.31 -4.96
C THR A 157 -12.04 11.25 -3.94
N ARG A 158 -12.90 12.27 -3.97
CA ARG A 158 -14.14 12.27 -3.18
C ARG A 158 -15.06 11.11 -3.59
N THR A 159 -15.09 10.75 -4.87
CA THR A 159 -16.10 9.84 -5.43
C THR A 159 -15.56 8.48 -5.85
N TYR A 160 -14.24 8.30 -5.92
CA TYR A 160 -13.63 7.02 -6.28
C TYR A 160 -12.23 6.81 -5.68
N ASP A 161 -11.79 5.56 -5.67
CA ASP A 161 -10.38 5.15 -5.57
C ASP A 161 -10.02 4.34 -6.80
N THR A 162 -8.79 4.48 -7.30
CA THR A 162 -8.29 3.69 -8.42
C THR A 162 -7.04 2.94 -7.98
N PHE A 163 -7.06 1.64 -8.24
CA PHE A 163 -5.92 0.76 -8.04
C PHE A 163 -5.31 0.38 -9.38
N LEU A 164 -3.99 0.16 -9.39
CA LEU A 164 -3.32 -0.63 -10.41
C LEU A 164 -3.17 -2.06 -9.88
N ALA A 165 -3.54 -3.06 -10.66
CA ALA A 165 -3.52 -4.45 -10.23
C ALA A 165 -2.94 -5.36 -11.30
N ASN A 166 -2.02 -6.24 -10.90
CA ASN A 166 -1.52 -7.30 -11.78
C ASN A 166 -2.28 -8.60 -11.55
N THR A 167 -2.33 -9.45 -12.58
CA THR A 167 -2.95 -10.77 -12.50
C THR A 167 -1.91 -11.88 -12.55
N ARG A 168 -2.28 -13.07 -12.08
CA ARG A 168 -1.47 -14.29 -12.22
C ARG A 168 -1.20 -14.66 -13.69
N GLY A 169 -2.07 -14.24 -14.60
CA GLY A 169 -1.91 -14.39 -16.06
C GLY A 169 -1.05 -13.31 -16.72
N GLY A 170 -0.59 -12.31 -15.97
CA GLY A 170 0.36 -11.30 -16.45
C GLY A 170 -0.23 -9.99 -16.92
N ALA A 171 -1.55 -9.83 -16.89
CA ALA A 171 -2.17 -8.55 -17.20
C ALA A 171 -1.90 -7.53 -16.09
N LEU A 172 -1.91 -6.24 -16.46
CA LEU A 172 -1.95 -5.09 -15.59
C LEU A 172 -3.21 -4.30 -15.95
N SER A 173 -4.04 -4.00 -14.96
CA SER A 173 -5.30 -3.28 -15.16
C SER A 173 -5.49 -2.22 -14.10
N THR A 174 -6.27 -1.19 -14.41
CA THR A 174 -6.85 -0.34 -13.37
C THR A 174 -8.13 -0.96 -12.83
N ILE A 175 -8.38 -0.76 -11.54
CA ILE A 175 -9.64 -1.08 -10.87
C ILE A 175 -10.15 0.22 -10.26
N HIS A 176 -11.14 0.82 -10.91
CA HIS A 176 -11.76 2.07 -10.49
C HIS A 176 -12.99 1.77 -9.63
N ILE A 177 -12.97 2.17 -8.36
CA ILE A 177 -13.95 1.78 -7.36
C ILE A 177 -14.70 3.03 -6.88
N PRO A 178 -16.02 3.14 -7.10
CA PRO A 178 -16.79 4.25 -6.54
C PRO A 178 -16.77 4.19 -5.01
N THR A 179 -16.81 5.35 -4.34
CA THR A 179 -16.85 5.44 -2.87
C THR A 179 -18.23 5.18 -2.28
N LYS A 180 -19.29 5.30 -3.09
CA LYS A 180 -20.68 5.07 -2.68
C LYS A 180 -21.08 3.60 -2.78
N SER A 181 -22.23 3.28 -2.20
CA SER A 181 -22.94 2.02 -2.46
C SER A 181 -23.90 2.20 -3.64
N PRO A 182 -24.06 1.21 -4.53
CA PRO A 182 -23.36 -0.07 -4.56
C PRO A 182 -21.87 0.08 -4.96
N MET A 183 -21.03 -0.80 -4.42
CA MET A 183 -19.63 -0.90 -4.86
C MET A 183 -19.60 -1.66 -6.19
N LYS A 184 -19.57 -0.91 -7.30
CA LYS A 184 -19.46 -1.46 -8.66
C LYS A 184 -18.14 -1.02 -9.31
N PRO A 185 -17.05 -1.79 -9.15
CA PRO A 185 -15.78 -1.45 -9.76
C PRO A 185 -15.83 -1.51 -11.29
N VAL A 186 -15.03 -0.67 -11.95
CA VAL A 186 -14.78 -0.70 -13.40
C VAL A 186 -13.33 -1.08 -13.62
N VAL A 187 -13.10 -2.14 -14.39
CA VAL A 187 -11.75 -2.63 -14.69
C VAL A 187 -11.37 -2.24 -16.12
N LYS A 188 -10.19 -1.66 -16.30
CA LYS A 188 -9.66 -1.36 -17.65
C LYS A 188 -8.25 -1.95 -17.81
N PRO A 189 -7.97 -2.68 -18.90
CA PRO A 189 -6.64 -3.19 -19.15
C PRO A 189 -5.66 -2.05 -19.46
N VAL A 190 -4.47 -2.13 -18.89
CA VAL A 190 -3.33 -1.23 -19.12
C VAL A 190 -2.23 -1.93 -19.92
N ARG A 191 -1.91 -3.16 -19.53
CA ARG A 191 -1.06 -4.09 -20.29
C ARG A 191 -1.67 -5.48 -20.21
N THR A 192 -1.48 -6.29 -21.24
CA THR A 192 -2.12 -7.62 -21.30
C THR A 192 -1.22 -8.74 -20.79
N ARG A 193 0.10 -8.51 -20.67
CA ARG A 193 1.12 -9.51 -20.30
C ARG A 193 2.30 -8.87 -19.56
N THR A 194 3.17 -9.71 -19.00
CA THR A 194 4.49 -9.43 -18.37
C THR A 194 4.49 -8.87 -16.96
N TRP A 195 3.33 -8.80 -16.29
CA TRP A 195 3.24 -8.29 -14.92
C TRP A 195 3.07 -9.39 -13.86
N GLN A 196 3.05 -10.66 -14.25
CA GLN A 196 2.78 -11.78 -13.35
C GLN A 196 3.87 -12.01 -12.30
N GLY A 197 5.10 -11.56 -12.57
CA GLY A 197 6.25 -11.78 -11.69
C GLY A 197 6.24 -10.95 -10.41
N PHE A 198 5.37 -9.95 -10.27
CA PHE A 198 5.35 -9.10 -9.08
C PHE A 198 4.37 -9.59 -8.02
N GLU A 199 4.87 -9.86 -6.81
CA GLU A 199 4.08 -10.14 -5.61
C GLU A 199 3.62 -8.86 -4.90
N TYR A 200 4.37 -7.76 -5.06
CA TYR A 200 4.00 -6.46 -4.53
C TYR A 200 4.04 -5.41 -5.63
N LEU A 201 2.97 -4.61 -5.69
CA LEU A 201 2.95 -3.34 -6.37
C LEU A 201 2.80 -2.25 -5.31
N LEU A 202 3.68 -1.24 -5.37
CA LEU A 202 3.68 -0.11 -4.45
C LEU A 202 3.70 1.17 -5.27
N ALA A 203 2.82 2.11 -4.95
CA ALA A 203 2.65 3.32 -5.74
C ALA A 203 2.82 4.58 -4.90
N GLN A 204 3.54 5.56 -5.44
CA GLN A 204 3.67 6.90 -4.87
C GLN A 204 3.45 7.93 -5.97
N LYS A 205 2.74 9.02 -5.67
CA LYS A 205 2.54 10.11 -6.63
C LYS A 205 3.89 10.64 -7.13
N CYS A 206 3.96 10.91 -8.42
CA CYS A 206 5.11 11.43 -9.11
C CYS A 206 4.68 12.54 -10.08
N GLY A 207 4.93 13.80 -9.71
CA GLY A 207 4.43 14.95 -10.45
C GLY A 207 2.90 15.10 -10.35
N ASN A 208 2.30 15.84 -11.28
CA ASN A 208 0.87 16.16 -11.23
C ASN A 208 -0.04 14.97 -11.55
N TYR A 209 0.33 14.17 -12.55
CA TYR A 209 -0.50 13.10 -13.13
C TYR A 209 0.20 11.74 -13.21
N GLY A 210 1.41 11.63 -12.66
CA GLY A 210 2.21 10.42 -12.72
C GLY A 210 2.20 9.64 -11.41
N THR A 211 2.49 8.35 -11.54
CA THR A 211 2.72 7.42 -10.45
C THR A 211 4.11 6.83 -10.61
N LEU A 212 4.91 6.88 -9.54
CA LEU A 212 6.09 6.05 -9.39
C LEU A 212 5.65 4.69 -8.85
N LEU A 213 5.84 3.65 -9.64
CA LEU A 213 5.44 2.28 -9.32
C LEU A 213 6.68 1.42 -9.08
N LEU A 214 6.71 0.74 -7.94
CA LEU A 214 7.68 -0.29 -7.62
C LEU A 214 7.00 -1.66 -7.71
N GLY A 215 7.54 -2.55 -8.54
CA GLY A 215 7.17 -3.96 -8.58
C GLY A 215 8.24 -4.80 -7.90
N VAL A 216 7.88 -5.58 -6.88
CA VAL A 216 8.79 -6.54 -6.21
C VAL A 216 8.46 -7.95 -6.68
N ASP A 217 9.46 -8.61 -7.24
CA ASP A 217 9.46 -10.02 -7.62
C ASP A 217 10.21 -10.80 -6.52
N LYS A 218 9.46 -11.60 -5.77
CA LYS A 218 9.96 -12.43 -4.67
C LYS A 218 10.67 -13.68 -5.15
N ASP A 219 10.33 -14.19 -6.34
CA ASP A 219 10.97 -15.38 -6.90
C ASP A 219 12.43 -15.06 -7.25
N SER A 220 12.67 -13.88 -7.86
CA SER A 220 14.01 -13.38 -8.19
C SER A 220 14.61 -12.44 -7.14
N GLN A 221 13.90 -12.21 -6.03
CA GLN A 221 14.26 -11.28 -4.95
C GLN A 221 14.69 -9.89 -5.45
N SER A 222 14.07 -9.44 -6.54
CA SER A 222 14.43 -8.23 -7.27
C SER A 222 13.27 -7.24 -7.26
N ALA A 223 13.57 -5.95 -7.39
CA ALA A 223 12.54 -4.94 -7.58
C ALA A 223 12.84 -4.07 -8.81
N TYR A 224 11.78 -3.61 -9.46
CA TYR A 224 11.83 -2.81 -10.68
C TYR A 224 10.98 -1.57 -10.53
N LEU A 225 11.52 -0.45 -11.01
CA LEU A 225 10.91 0.86 -10.86
C LEU A 225 10.38 1.35 -12.21
N TYR A 226 9.18 1.93 -12.20
CA TYR A 226 8.49 2.41 -13.39
C TYR A 226 7.88 3.79 -13.14
N TYR A 227 7.94 4.65 -14.14
CA TYR A 227 7.02 5.78 -14.25
C TYR A 227 5.77 5.32 -14.97
N VAL A 228 4.61 5.56 -14.36
CA VAL A 228 3.30 5.29 -14.92
C VAL A 228 2.61 6.64 -15.09
N GLY A 229 2.21 6.97 -16.31
CA GLY A 229 1.43 8.19 -16.58
C GLY A 229 -0.02 8.04 -16.13
N HIS A 230 -0.85 9.03 -16.48
CA HIS A 230 -2.30 8.99 -16.26
C HIS A 230 -2.90 7.71 -16.86
N ALA A 231 -3.72 6.99 -16.09
CA ALA A 231 -4.22 5.69 -16.50
C ALA A 231 -5.37 5.80 -17.51
N ASN A 232 -5.02 5.73 -18.80
CA ASN A 232 -5.97 5.78 -19.93
C ASN A 232 -6.05 4.44 -20.68
N GLY A 233 -6.25 3.35 -19.93
CA GLY A 233 -6.30 2.00 -20.50
C GLY A 233 -4.99 1.60 -21.18
N THR A 234 -5.05 1.02 -22.37
CA THR A 234 -3.85 0.56 -23.11
C THR A 234 -2.95 1.71 -23.56
N ALA A 235 -3.47 2.94 -23.65
CA ALA A 235 -2.70 4.15 -23.96
C ALA A 235 -1.89 4.69 -22.77
N THR A 236 -2.03 4.10 -21.58
CA THR A 236 -1.22 4.51 -20.41
C THR A 236 0.26 4.35 -20.72
N VAL A 237 1.02 5.43 -20.56
CA VAL A 237 2.48 5.42 -20.67
C VAL A 237 3.06 4.70 -19.47
N ILE A 238 3.90 3.69 -19.72
CA ILE A 238 4.70 3.03 -18.68
C ILE A 238 6.14 3.03 -19.17
N GLN A 239 6.99 3.76 -18.45
CA GLN A 239 8.42 3.83 -18.72
C GLN A 239 9.17 3.08 -17.62
N SER A 240 9.94 2.06 -18.02
CA SER A 240 10.85 1.40 -17.08
C SER A 240 12.00 2.35 -16.74
N VAL A 241 12.28 2.49 -15.44
CA VAL A 241 13.45 3.20 -14.94
C VAL A 241 14.61 2.22 -14.75
N GLY A 242 14.31 0.98 -14.35
CA GLY A 242 15.27 -0.11 -14.26
C GLY A 242 15.12 -0.94 -13.00
N LYS A 243 16.07 -1.87 -12.81
CA LYS A 243 16.20 -2.69 -11.61
C LYS A 243 16.73 -1.83 -10.46
N VAL A 244 16.09 -1.94 -9.29
CA VAL A 244 16.54 -1.28 -8.07
C VAL A 244 17.66 -2.12 -7.43
N PRO A 245 18.79 -1.52 -7.02
CA PRO A 245 19.88 -2.28 -6.42
C PRO A 245 19.49 -2.90 -5.06
N GLY A 246 20.09 -4.05 -4.78
CA GLY A 246 19.89 -4.80 -3.53
C GLY A 246 18.93 -5.99 -3.68
N THR A 247 18.74 -6.70 -2.56
CA THR A 247 17.87 -7.85 -2.45
C THR A 247 16.54 -7.45 -1.82
N PHE A 248 15.46 -8.03 -2.33
CA PHE A 248 14.09 -7.79 -1.89
C PHE A 248 13.44 -9.10 -1.43
N ASN A 249 13.89 -9.62 -0.29
CA ASN A 249 13.42 -10.88 0.30
C ASN A 249 12.58 -10.72 1.59
N ASP A 250 12.26 -9.49 2.01
CA ASP A 250 11.42 -9.28 3.18
C ASP A 250 9.99 -9.85 2.98
N PRO A 251 9.38 -10.46 4.02
CA PRO A 251 8.04 -11.02 3.95
C PRO A 251 6.96 -10.03 3.54
N VAL A 252 7.06 -8.75 3.91
CA VAL A 252 6.03 -7.74 3.63
C VAL A 252 6.69 -6.43 3.23
N TYR A 253 6.16 -5.79 2.18
CA TYR A 253 6.50 -4.43 1.78
C TYR A 253 5.29 -3.51 1.87
N PHE A 254 5.56 -2.26 2.18
CA PHE A 254 4.59 -1.16 2.18
C PHE A 254 5.33 0.14 1.85
N ARG A 255 4.60 1.23 1.64
CA ARG A 255 5.18 2.56 1.50
C ARG A 255 4.96 3.37 2.77
N PHE A 256 5.90 4.24 3.09
CA PHE A 256 5.61 5.36 3.99
C PHE A 256 4.92 6.46 3.21
N ALA A 257 3.73 6.83 3.65
CA ALA A 257 2.91 7.89 3.08
C ALA A 257 2.76 9.03 4.08
N PRO A 258 2.67 10.30 3.66
CA PRO A 258 2.28 11.37 4.59
C PRO A 258 0.80 11.20 4.98
N ILE A 259 0.37 11.75 6.13
CA ILE A 259 -1.07 11.74 6.50
C ILE A 259 -1.96 12.35 5.40
N LEU A 260 -1.49 13.44 4.79
CA LEU A 260 -2.05 14.00 3.58
C LEU A 260 -1.38 13.34 2.37
N ASP A 261 -1.70 12.07 2.16
CA ASP A 261 -1.09 11.30 1.07
C ASP A 261 -1.55 11.88 -0.29
N PRO A 262 -0.62 12.35 -1.14
CA PRO A 262 -0.94 13.28 -2.21
C PRO A 262 -1.56 12.63 -3.45
N HIS A 263 -1.89 11.33 -3.43
CA HIS A 263 -2.60 10.59 -4.51
C HIS A 263 -4.00 11.16 -4.90
N VAL A 264 -4.27 12.42 -4.56
CA VAL A 264 -5.43 13.19 -4.99
C VAL A 264 -5.35 13.45 -6.48
N GLY A 265 -6.34 12.94 -7.22
CA GLY A 265 -6.55 13.22 -8.64
C GLY A 265 -5.46 12.61 -9.53
N GLU A 266 -5.89 11.71 -10.41
CA GLU A 266 -5.21 11.49 -11.68
C GLU A 266 -5.73 12.46 -12.73
#